data_AF-A0AA38FTX5-F1
#
_entry.id   AF-A0AA38FTX5-F1
#
_cell.length_a   1.000
_cell.length_b   1.000
_cell.length_c   1.000
_cell.angle_alpha   90.00
_cell.angle_beta   90.00
_cell.angle_gamma   90.00
#
_symmetry.space_group_name_H-M   'P 1'
#
loop_
_entity.id
_entity.type
_entity.pdbx_description
1 polymer ?
#
loop_
_entity_poly.entity_id
_entity_poly.type
_entity_poly.pdbx_seq_one_letter_code
_entity_poly.pdbx_strand_id
1 'polypeptide(L)'
;EGEPKAQKLEAQKMQLSESEGIEGNTFVVIGGAGFVGTALCLELMRRGADEVRSLDLRKDSPWITKLHRNGIVCIAGDISRNEDVEKALRGADCVFHLASYGMS
;
A
#
# COMPACT_ATOMS: atom_id res chain seq x y z
N GLU A 1 -21.13 15.28 40.24
CA GLU A 1 -21.40 14.99 38.82
C GLU A 1 -20.25 14.14 38.31
N GLY A 2 -20.48 12.86 38.07
CA GLY A 2 -19.46 11.93 37.59
C GLY A 2 -19.76 11.57 36.15
N GLU A 3 -18.85 11.89 35.24
CA GLU A 3 -18.90 11.35 33.88
C GLU A 3 -19.03 9.81 33.96
N PRO A 4 -19.94 9.18 33.19
CA PRO A 4 -20.12 7.74 33.23
C PRO A 4 -18.81 7.05 32.81
N LYS A 5 -18.24 6.22 33.71
CA LYS A 5 -17.02 5.42 33.45
C LYS A 5 -17.04 4.66 32.11
N ALA A 6 -18.22 4.32 31.59
CA ALA A 6 -18.41 3.69 30.29
C ALA A 6 -17.94 4.56 29.11
N GLN A 7 -18.24 5.87 29.11
CA GLN A 7 -17.81 6.78 28.04
C GLN A 7 -16.29 6.98 28.05
N LYS A 8 -15.68 7.00 29.24
CA LYS A 8 -14.22 7.09 29.38
C LYS A 8 -13.51 5.82 28.91
N LEU A 9 -14.15 4.66 29.08
CA LEU A 9 -13.64 3.36 28.63
C LEU A 9 -13.78 3.16 27.11
N GLU A 10 -14.86 3.67 26.49
CA GLU A 10 -15.02 3.65 25.03
C GLU A 10 -14.08 4.65 24.33
N ALA A 11 -13.87 5.84 24.90
CA ALA A 11 -12.90 6.79 24.38
C ALA A 11 -11.44 6.29 24.49
N GLN A 12 -11.13 5.50 25.52
CA GLN A 12 -9.83 4.82 25.67
C GLN A 12 -9.64 3.62 24.73
N LYS A 13 -10.73 3.07 24.17
CA LYS A 13 -10.70 1.96 23.21
C LYS A 13 -10.44 2.38 21.75
N MET A 14 -10.39 3.68 21.45
CA MET A 14 -10.19 4.20 20.08
C MET A 14 -8.81 4.86 19.87
N GLN A 15 -7.77 4.41 20.57
CA GLN A 15 -6.40 4.67 20.09
C GLN A 15 -6.05 3.58 19.08
N LEU A 16 -6.41 3.83 17.82
CA LEU A 16 -5.99 2.97 16.73
C LEU A 16 -4.45 2.96 16.67
N SER A 17 -3.84 1.79 16.51
CA SER A 17 -2.38 1.71 16.34
C SER A 17 -1.98 2.24 14.97
N GLU A 18 -0.73 2.69 14.79
CA GLU A 18 -0.24 3.18 13.48
C GLU A 18 -0.34 2.13 12.36
N SER A 19 -0.40 0.85 12.72
CA SER A 19 -0.44 -0.31 11.82
C SER A 19 -1.85 -0.90 11.67
N GLU A 20 -2.86 -0.33 12.33
CA GLU A 20 -4.21 -0.87 12.28
C GLU A 20 -4.79 -0.86 10.87
N GLY A 21 -5.36 -1.99 10.45
CA GLY A 21 -5.82 -2.19 9.08
C GLY A 21 -4.70 -2.44 8.05
N ILE A 22 -3.43 -2.47 8.46
CA ILE A 22 -2.29 -2.79 7.60
C ILE A 22 -1.76 -4.19 7.88
N GLU A 23 -1.60 -4.56 9.15
CA GLU A 23 -1.07 -5.86 9.53
C GLU A 23 -1.87 -7.02 8.95
N GLY A 24 -1.18 -7.95 8.29
CA GLY A 24 -1.80 -9.15 7.72
C GLY A 24 -2.58 -8.94 6.42
N ASN A 25 -2.64 -7.72 5.89
CA ASN A 25 -3.37 -7.41 4.64
C ASN A 25 -2.44 -7.33 3.43
N THR A 26 -3.01 -7.57 2.24
CA THR A 26 -2.38 -7.46 0.94
C THR A 26 -2.71 -6.12 0.28
N PHE A 27 -1.68 -5.37 -0.12
CA PHE A 27 -1.82 -4.07 -0.76
C PHE A 27 -1.28 -4.05 -2.18
N VAL A 28 -1.95 -3.30 -3.07
CA VAL A 28 -1.41 -2.95 -4.39
C VAL A 28 -1.24 -1.45 -4.51
N VAL A 29 -0.04 -1.01 -4.89
CA VAL A 29 0.29 0.38 -5.19
C VAL A 29 0.49 0.53 -6.69
N ILE A 30 -0.47 1.14 -7.37
CA ILE A 30 -0.36 1.48 -8.80
C ILE A 30 0.46 2.77 -8.92
N GLY A 31 1.45 2.80 -9.81
CA GLY A 31 2.48 3.84 -9.81
C GLY A 31 3.51 3.65 -8.68
N GLY A 32 3.65 2.42 -8.18
CA GLY A 32 4.51 2.10 -7.04
C GLY A 32 6.01 2.32 -7.31
N ALA A 33 6.44 2.39 -8.57
CA ALA A 33 7.84 2.67 -8.92
C ALA A 33 8.14 4.18 -9.11
N GLY A 34 7.24 5.06 -8.68
CA GLY A 34 7.47 6.49 -8.54
C GLY A 34 8.03 6.89 -7.16
N PHE A 35 8.31 8.18 -6.97
CA PHE A 35 8.82 8.73 -5.70
C PHE A 35 7.88 8.43 -4.52
N VAL A 36 6.63 8.91 -4.60
CA VAL A 36 5.61 8.69 -3.55
C VAL A 36 5.24 7.20 -3.45
N GLY A 37 5.06 6.53 -4.59
CA GLY A 37 4.72 5.11 -4.62
C GLY A 37 5.75 4.23 -3.93
N THR A 38 7.04 4.50 -4.12
CA THR A 38 8.09 3.71 -3.47
C THR A 38 8.09 3.94 -1.96
N ALA A 39 7.92 5.19 -1.52
CA ALA A 39 7.83 5.50 -0.09
C ALA A 39 6.64 4.80 0.57
N LEU A 40 5.47 4.82 -0.09
CA LEU A 40 4.26 4.15 0.39
C LEU A 40 4.45 2.63 0.47
N CYS A 41 5.01 2.00 -0.57
CA CYS A 41 5.27 0.57 -0.56
C CYS A 41 6.14 0.14 0.63
N LEU A 42 7.22 0.88 0.89
CA LEU A 42 8.13 0.60 2.00
C LEU A 42 7.45 0.80 3.35
N GLU A 43 6.61 1.82 3.48
CA GLU A 43 5.89 2.11 4.72
C GLU A 43 4.83 1.06 5.03
N LEU A 44 4.10 0.56 4.02
CA LEU A 44 3.14 -0.55 4.19
C LEU A 44 3.84 -1.82 4.67
N MET A 45 4.97 -2.19 4.03
CA MET A 45 5.79 -3.32 4.49
C MET A 45 6.30 -3.11 5.91
N ARG A 46 6.79 -1.90 6.25
CA ARG A 46 7.29 -1.57 7.58
C ARG A 46 6.20 -1.70 8.67
N ARG A 47 4.95 -1.40 8.33
CA ARG A 47 3.77 -1.50 9.21
C ARG A 47 3.14 -2.88 9.25
N GLY A 48 3.78 -3.89 8.65
CA GLY A 48 3.38 -5.29 8.82
C GLY A 48 2.35 -5.80 7.81
N ALA A 49 2.19 -5.12 6.66
CA ALA A 49 1.47 -5.71 5.53
C ALA A 49 2.03 -7.12 5.23
N ASP A 50 1.14 -8.07 4.96
CA ASP A 50 1.53 -9.44 4.61
C ASP A 50 2.20 -9.47 3.22
N GLU A 51 1.62 -8.70 2.30
CA GLU A 51 2.17 -8.53 0.95
C GLU A 51 1.94 -7.10 0.45
N VAL A 52 2.95 -6.55 -0.23
CA VAL A 52 2.83 -5.31 -0.98
C VAL A 52 3.26 -5.56 -2.42
N ARG A 53 2.40 -5.16 -3.35
CA ARG A 53 2.65 -5.26 -4.80
C ARG A 53 2.73 -3.86 -5.40
N SER A 54 3.72 -3.63 -6.25
CA SER A 54 3.85 -2.41 -7.06
C SER A 54 3.44 -2.72 -8.49
N LEU A 55 2.43 -2.02 -9.03
CA LEU A 55 2.08 -2.07 -10.45
C LEU A 55 2.59 -0.80 -11.13
N ASP A 56 3.53 -0.91 -12.06
CA ASP A 56 4.09 0.23 -12.78
C ASP A 56 4.48 -0.14 -14.22
N LEU A 57 4.45 0.84 -15.13
CA LEU A 57 4.91 0.66 -16.52
C LEU A 57 6.43 0.41 -16.58
N ARG A 58 7.19 0.95 -15.62
CA ARG A 58 8.65 0.83 -15.56
C ARG A 58 9.06 -0.59 -15.19
N LYS A 59 9.88 -1.20 -16.03
CA LYS A 59 10.43 -2.55 -15.81
C LYS A 59 11.70 -2.52 -14.98
N ASP A 60 12.55 -1.52 -15.23
CA ASP A 60 13.84 -1.36 -14.58
C ASP A 60 14.03 0.09 -14.12
N SER A 61 14.37 0.26 -12.85
CA SER A 61 14.79 1.54 -12.28
C SER A 61 15.47 1.34 -10.93
N PRO A 62 16.19 2.35 -10.40
CA PRO A 62 16.68 2.32 -9.03
C PRO A 62 15.56 2.11 -8.00
N TRP A 63 14.35 2.63 -8.28
CA TRP A 63 13.18 2.45 -7.43
C TRP A 63 12.71 0.98 -7.40
N ILE A 64 12.59 0.34 -8.57
CA ILE A 64 12.25 -1.09 -8.67
C ILE A 64 13.29 -1.95 -7.92
N THR A 65 14.58 -1.67 -8.13
CA THR A 65 15.65 -2.37 -7.39
C THR A 65 15.49 -2.22 -5.88
N LYS A 66 15.15 -1.02 -5.40
CA LYS A 66 14.91 -0.75 -3.98
C LYS A 66 13.71 -1.52 -3.46
N LEU A 67 12.61 -1.57 -4.20
CA LEU A 67 11.40 -2.31 -3.84
C LEU A 67 11.67 -3.81 -3.70
N HIS A 68 12.32 -4.42 -4.70
CA HIS A 68 12.69 -5.84 -4.64
C HIS A 68 13.54 -6.19 -3.42
N ARG A 69 14.51 -5.33 -3.07
CA ARG A 69 15.37 -5.53 -1.89
C ARG A 69 14.60 -5.51 -0.56
N ASN A 70 13.40 -4.96 -0.53
CA ASN A 70 12.54 -4.87 0.66
C ASN A 70 11.35 -5.84 0.61
N GLY A 71 11.37 -6.83 -0.29
CA GLY A 71 10.34 -7.87 -0.37
C GLY A 71 9.07 -7.48 -1.13
N ILE A 72 9.04 -6.32 -1.79
CA ILE A 72 7.88 -5.88 -2.58
C ILE A 72 7.85 -6.62 -3.92
N VAL A 73 6.66 -7.14 -4.27
CA VAL A 73 6.40 -7.78 -5.55
C VAL A 73 6.21 -6.70 -6.62
N CYS A 74 7.15 -6.58 -7.55
CA CYS A 74 7.04 -5.62 -8.65
C CYS A 74 6.42 -6.28 -9.88
N ILE A 75 5.29 -5.74 -10.33
CA ILE A 75 4.52 -6.19 -11.49
C ILE A 75 4.65 -5.12 -12.57
N ALA A 76 5.30 -5.46 -13.67
CA ALA A 76 5.31 -4.61 -14.85
C ALA A 76 3.97 -4.73 -15.59
N GLY A 77 3.27 -3.63 -15.77
CA GLY A 77 1.98 -3.61 -16.46
C GLY A 77 1.46 -2.21 -16.73
N ASP A 78 0.50 -2.11 -17.63
CA ASP A 78 -0.16 -0.85 -18.00
C ASP A 78 -1.54 -0.77 -17.34
N ILE A 79 -1.77 0.28 -16.55
CA ILE A 79 -3.04 0.47 -15.84
C ILE A 79 -4.23 0.69 -16.79
N SER A 80 -3.98 1.12 -18.04
CA SER A 80 -5.02 1.24 -19.06
C SER A 80 -5.44 -0.10 -19.66
N ARG A 81 -4.71 -1.19 -19.36
CA ARG A 81 -5.02 -2.55 -19.81
C ARG A 81 -5.69 -3.35 -18.70
N ASN A 82 -6.98 -3.65 -18.86
CA ASN A 82 -7.76 -4.41 -17.88
C ASN A 82 -7.09 -5.73 -17.45
N GLU A 83 -6.46 -6.46 -18.38
CA GLU A 83 -5.75 -7.72 -18.08
C GLU A 83 -4.63 -7.54 -17.04
N ASP A 84 -3.86 -6.45 -17.16
CA ASP A 84 -2.76 -6.15 -16.23
C ASP A 84 -3.32 -5.75 -14.86
N VAL A 85 -4.43 -5.01 -14.84
CA VAL A 85 -5.15 -4.63 -13.62
C VAL A 85 -5.70 -5.87 -12.91
N GLU A 86 -6.46 -6.71 -13.60
CA GLU A 86 -7.05 -7.92 -13.06
C GLU A 86 -6.01 -8.88 -12.49
N LYS A 87 -4.86 -9.01 -13.17
CA LYS A 87 -3.75 -9.82 -12.70
C LYS A 87 -3.13 -9.24 -11.43
N ALA A 88 -2.88 -7.93 -11.39
CA ALA A 88 -2.22 -7.29 -10.26
C ALA A 88 -3.10 -7.24 -9.00
N LEU A 89 -4.40 -6.97 -9.17
CA LEU A 89 -5.35 -6.73 -8.07
C LEU A 89 -5.93 -8.02 -7.46
N ARG A 90 -5.65 -9.18 -8.04
CA ARG A 90 -6.24 -10.45 -7.58
C ARG A 90 -5.89 -10.73 -6.13
N GLY A 91 -6.90 -10.81 -5.27
CA GLY A 91 -6.73 -11.11 -3.83
C GLY A 91 -6.10 -9.97 -3.04
N ALA A 92 -6.10 -8.73 -3.56
CA ALA A 92 -5.72 -7.56 -2.78
C ALA A 92 -6.86 -7.10 -1.87
N ASP A 93 -6.52 -6.69 -0.65
CA ASP A 93 -7.48 -6.12 0.31
C ASP A 93 -7.65 -4.61 0.09
N CYS A 94 -6.59 -3.94 -0.37
CA CYS A 94 -6.59 -2.50 -0.60
C CYS A 94 -5.72 -2.10 -1.79
N VAL A 95 -6.15 -1.05 -2.50
CA VAL A 95 -5.44 -0.51 -3.67
C VAL A 95 -5.22 0.99 -3.50
N PHE A 96 -3.96 1.41 -3.60
CA PHE A 96 -3.57 2.80 -3.72
C PHE A 96 -3.25 3.12 -5.18
N HIS A 97 -4.04 4.02 -5.80
CA HIS A 97 -3.83 4.42 -7.18
C HIS A 97 -3.06 5.74 -7.26
N LEU A 98 -1.75 5.67 -7.55
CA LEU A 98 -0.84 6.82 -7.66
C LEU A 98 -0.34 7.04 -9.09
N ALA A 99 -0.72 6.18 -10.04
CA ALA A 99 -0.37 6.40 -11.44
C ALA A 99 -1.03 7.68 -11.95
N SER A 100 -0.24 8.50 -12.64
CA SER A 100 -0.67 9.73 -13.28
C SER A 100 0.22 9.99 -14.49
N TYR A 101 -0.27 10.78 -15.43
CA TYR A 101 0.45 11.21 -16.61
C TYR A 101 0.63 12.73 -16.58
N GLY A 102 1.80 13.22 -16.99
CA GLY A 102 2.05 14.67 -17.14
C GLY A 102 2.66 15.37 -15.91
N MET A 103 3.01 14.64 -14.85
CA MET A 103 3.86 15.16 -13.78
C MET A 103 5.28 14.59 -13.95
N SER A 104 6.25 15.46 -14.22
CA SER A 104 7.69 15.17 -14.38
C SER A 104 8.45 15.24 -13.07
#